data_AF-A0AAP5Z374-F1
#
_entry.id   AF-A0AAP5Z374-F1
#
_cell.length_a   1.000
_cell.length_b   1.000
_cell.length_c   1.000
_cell.angle_alpha   90.00
_cell.angle_beta   90.00
_cell.angle_gamma   90.00
#
_symmetry.space_group_name_H-M   'P 1'
#
loop_
_entity.id
_entity.type
_entity.pdbx_description
1 polymer ?
#
loop_
_entity_poly.entity_id
_entity_poly.type
_entity_poly.pdbx_seq_one_letter_code
_entity_poly.pdbx_strand_id
1 'polypeptide(L)'
;MADNETHYLRNFEDQRYDAVYMLYFSLDIDQDNYKDDVIRPHVRASVINTCLLLECGANCLIETLDLPKQFFDDIDKMPFLSKFEFFLNKVNPSQKFDRGALVVQRVKELKTIRDSYVHQKVKKSKYEIISSTVSEADYGCTEQLKFPRAPKKWRSEHAVSALKAVNDFYNEYLLNWCALNTQQTVDLLLGSKKADLANPIGAQIDFVGGLGRAVTEWGIDFKFIGKNV
;
A
#
# COMPACT_ATOMS: atom_id res chain seq x y z
N MET A 1 1.09 -20.76 35.55
CA MET A 1 0.39 -19.52 35.16
C MET A 1 0.25 -19.60 33.66
N ALA A 2 -0.96 -19.54 33.12
CA ALA A 2 -1.12 -19.46 31.67
C ALA A 2 -0.49 -18.14 31.24
N ASP A 3 0.55 -18.20 30.41
CA ASP A 3 1.04 -17.02 29.70
C ASP A 3 -0.15 -16.49 28.91
N ASN A 4 -0.61 -15.27 29.21
CA ASN A 4 -1.62 -14.64 28.39
C ASN A 4 -0.99 -14.41 27.02
N GLU A 5 -1.25 -15.29 26.06
CA GLU A 5 -0.77 -15.13 24.69
C GLU A 5 -1.33 -13.81 24.11
N THR A 6 -0.45 -12.84 23.89
CA THR A 6 -0.82 -11.57 23.25
C THR A 6 -1.11 -11.80 21.77
N HIS A 7 -2.32 -11.47 21.35
CA HIS A 7 -2.74 -11.49 19.95
C HIS A 7 -2.52 -10.14 19.28
N TYR A 8 -1.88 -10.13 18.12
CA TYR A 8 -1.61 -8.94 17.30
C TYR A 8 -2.60 -8.86 16.15
N LEU A 9 -3.46 -7.85 16.16
CA LEU A 9 -4.36 -7.56 15.04
C LEU A 9 -3.61 -6.76 13.97
N ARG A 10 -3.13 -7.43 12.93
CA ARG A 10 -2.49 -6.81 11.78
C ARG A 10 -3.44 -6.80 10.59
N ASN A 11 -4.02 -5.65 10.29
CA ASN A 11 -4.97 -5.50 9.18
C ASN A 11 -4.29 -5.49 7.79
N PHE A 12 -3.00 -5.81 7.70
CA PHE A 12 -2.23 -5.74 6.46
C PHE A 12 -2.79 -6.73 5.43
N GLU A 13 -3.14 -7.94 5.86
CA GLU A 13 -3.72 -8.96 5.00
C GLU A 13 -5.07 -8.51 4.44
N ASP A 14 -5.97 -8.07 5.32
CA ASP A 14 -7.32 -7.63 4.95
C ASP A 14 -7.25 -6.46 3.96
N GLN A 15 -6.44 -5.43 4.26
CA GLN A 15 -6.28 -4.27 3.37
C GLN A 15 -5.72 -4.66 2.00
N ARG A 16 -4.81 -5.65 1.94
CA ARG A 16 -4.24 -6.12 0.68
C ARG A 16 -5.30 -6.85 -0.13
N TYR A 17 -6.09 -7.72 0.49
CA TYR A 17 -7.19 -8.39 -0.20
C TYR A 17 -8.27 -7.42 -0.63
N ASP A 18 -8.66 -6.47 0.20
CA ASP A 18 -9.61 -5.42 -0.16
C ASP A 18 -9.09 -4.61 -1.37
N ALA A 19 -7.79 -4.29 -1.39
CA ALA A 19 -7.19 -3.59 -2.52
C ALA A 19 -7.30 -4.40 -3.83
N VAL A 20 -7.05 -5.70 -3.78
CA VAL A 20 -7.07 -6.59 -4.95
C VAL A 20 -8.50 -6.93 -5.38
N TYR A 21 -9.37 -7.35 -4.46
CA TYR A 21 -10.75 -7.75 -4.78
C TYR A 21 -11.61 -6.58 -5.23
N MET A 22 -11.42 -5.38 -4.69
CA MET A 22 -12.13 -4.21 -5.20
C MET A 22 -11.73 -3.90 -6.65
N LEU A 23 -10.50 -4.18 -7.05
CA LEU A 23 -10.10 -4.07 -8.45
C LEU A 23 -10.74 -5.17 -9.31
N TYR A 24 -10.79 -6.43 -8.85
CA TYR A 24 -11.54 -7.48 -9.55
C TYR A 24 -12.99 -7.12 -9.75
N PHE A 25 -13.69 -6.67 -8.70
CA PHE A 25 -15.08 -6.23 -8.83
C PHE A 25 -15.22 -5.10 -9.86
N SER A 26 -14.26 -4.17 -9.94
CA SER A 26 -14.32 -3.12 -10.95
C SER A 26 -14.16 -3.63 -12.40
N LEU A 27 -13.47 -4.75 -12.59
CA LEU A 27 -13.21 -5.34 -13.92
C LEU A 27 -14.27 -6.37 -14.32
N ASP A 28 -14.80 -7.11 -13.34
CA ASP A 28 -15.75 -8.19 -13.55
C ASP A 28 -17.21 -7.69 -13.59
N ILE A 29 -17.46 -6.40 -13.29
CA ILE A 29 -18.75 -5.75 -13.54
C ILE A 29 -18.99 -5.68 -15.05
N ASP A 30 -20.18 -6.12 -15.46
CA ASP A 30 -20.66 -6.02 -16.83
C ASP A 30 -20.72 -4.56 -17.29
N GLN A 31 -19.74 -4.16 -18.10
CA GLN A 31 -19.62 -2.78 -18.58
C GLN A 31 -20.69 -2.40 -19.61
N ASP A 32 -21.33 -3.38 -20.25
CA ASP A 32 -22.41 -3.13 -21.21
C ASP A 32 -23.71 -2.75 -20.48
N ASN A 33 -23.89 -3.26 -19.26
CA ASN A 33 -25.08 -3.02 -18.44
C ASN A 33 -24.90 -1.95 -17.35
N TYR A 34 -23.66 -1.64 -16.94
CA TYR A 34 -23.38 -0.69 -15.86
C TYR A 34 -22.46 0.44 -16.29
N LYS A 35 -22.84 1.67 -15.95
CA LYS A 35 -22.05 2.88 -16.24
C LYS A 35 -20.87 3.03 -15.30
N ASP A 36 -19.92 3.86 -15.71
CA ASP A 36 -18.74 4.33 -14.96
C ASP A 36 -19.01 4.67 -13.48
N ASP A 37 -20.22 5.13 -13.14
CA ASP A 37 -20.59 5.53 -11.79
C ASP A 37 -20.61 4.36 -10.79
N VAL A 38 -20.78 3.11 -11.26
CA VAL A 38 -20.77 1.89 -10.44
C VAL A 38 -19.36 1.28 -10.35
N ILE A 39 -18.57 1.41 -11.42
CA ILE A 39 -17.20 0.87 -11.52
C ILE A 39 -16.22 1.72 -10.71
N ARG A 40 -16.30 3.06 -10.85
CA ARG A 40 -15.32 3.98 -10.25
C ARG A 40 -15.23 3.91 -8.71
N PRO A 41 -16.32 3.70 -7.93
CA PRO A 41 -16.21 3.48 -6.48
C PRO A 41 -15.28 2.32 -6.11
N HIS A 42 -15.36 1.20 -6.83
CA HIS A 42 -14.50 0.02 -6.61
C HIS A 42 -13.03 0.32 -6.92
N VAL A 43 -12.76 1.00 -8.03
CA VAL A 43 -11.41 1.48 -8.36
C VAL A 43 -10.85 2.40 -7.27
N ARG A 44 -11.66 3.35 -6.77
CA ARG A 44 -11.24 4.25 -5.70
C ARG A 44 -10.97 3.48 -4.41
N ALA A 45 -11.83 2.53 -4.04
CA ALA A 45 -11.62 1.70 -2.87
C ALA A 45 -10.31 0.89 -2.98
N SER A 46 -10.05 0.29 -4.14
CA SER A 46 -8.80 -0.43 -4.41
C SER A 46 -7.56 0.46 -4.21
N VAL A 47 -7.55 1.66 -4.81
CA VAL A 47 -6.45 2.63 -4.67
C VAL A 47 -6.26 3.05 -3.20
N ILE A 48 -7.35 3.35 -2.49
CA ILE A 48 -7.25 3.80 -1.10
C ILE A 48 -6.73 2.70 -0.19
N ASN A 49 -7.25 1.47 -0.30
CA ASN A 49 -6.73 0.34 0.47
C ASN A 49 -5.26 0.05 0.16
N THR A 50 -4.87 0.18 -1.11
CA THR A 50 -3.45 0.08 -1.51
C THR A 50 -2.58 1.12 -0.79
N CYS A 51 -3.03 2.37 -0.71
CA CYS A 51 -2.29 3.42 0.01
C CYS A 51 -2.25 3.18 1.53
N LEU A 52 -3.30 2.60 2.12
CA LEU A 52 -3.36 2.29 3.56
C LEU A 52 -2.35 1.21 3.96
N LEU A 53 -1.97 0.32 3.04
CA LEU A 53 -0.92 -0.67 3.29
C LEU A 53 0.37 -0.03 3.80
N LEU A 54 0.77 1.12 3.23
CA LEU A 54 1.99 1.83 3.64
C LEU A 54 1.99 2.22 5.11
N GLU A 55 0.85 2.73 5.61
CA GLU A 55 0.68 3.11 7.01
C GLU A 55 0.57 1.86 7.91
N CYS A 56 -0.19 0.85 7.48
CA CYS A 56 -0.35 -0.40 8.22
C CYS A 56 0.99 -1.13 8.37
N GLY A 57 1.73 -1.30 7.27
CA GLY A 57 3.04 -1.93 7.28
C GLY A 57 4.04 -1.17 8.15
N ALA A 58 4.10 0.17 8.03
CA ALA A 58 4.95 0.98 8.89
C ALA A 58 4.65 0.77 10.39
N ASN A 59 3.37 0.67 10.76
CA ASN A 59 2.98 0.42 12.15
C ASN A 59 3.36 -1.00 12.60
N CYS A 60 3.18 -2.01 11.74
CA CYS A 60 3.61 -3.39 12.02
C CYS A 60 5.11 -3.46 12.31
N LEU A 61 5.93 -2.72 11.54
CA LEU A 61 7.37 -2.66 11.73
C LEU A 61 7.76 -2.01 13.07
N ILE A 62 7.18 -0.86 13.41
CA ILE A 62 7.51 -0.17 14.67
C ILE A 62 7.11 -1.00 15.90
N GLU A 63 5.94 -1.65 15.87
CA GLU A 63 5.45 -2.51 16.95
C GLU A 63 6.44 -3.62 17.30
N THR A 64 7.19 -4.13 16.31
CA THR A 64 8.15 -5.22 16.52
C THR A 64 9.47 -4.80 17.18
N LEU A 65 9.73 -3.51 17.33
CA LEU A 65 10.98 -2.99 17.91
C LEU A 65 11.00 -2.97 19.45
N ASP A 66 9.92 -3.40 20.11
CA ASP A 66 9.79 -3.50 21.58
C ASP A 66 10.24 -2.23 22.33
N LEU A 67 9.81 -1.08 21.82
CA LEU A 67 10.21 0.21 22.35
C LEU A 67 9.53 0.49 23.70
N PRO A 68 10.19 1.21 24.63
CA PRO A 68 9.51 1.70 25.82
C PRO A 68 8.29 2.55 25.45
N LYS A 69 7.17 2.37 26.15
CA LYS A 69 5.87 2.98 25.80
C LYS A 69 5.93 4.47 25.46
N GLN A 70 6.59 5.27 26.29
CA GLN A 70 6.71 6.72 26.05
C GLN A 70 7.43 7.03 24.74
N PHE A 71 8.47 6.25 24.41
CA PHE A 71 9.23 6.42 23.18
C PHE A 71 8.42 5.91 21.97
N PHE A 72 7.71 4.79 22.13
CA PHE A 72 6.77 4.29 21.12
C PHE A 72 5.73 5.36 20.74
N ASP A 73 5.12 6.02 21.73
CA ASP A 73 4.09 7.05 21.51
C ASP A 73 4.61 8.25 20.68
N ASP A 74 5.91 8.51 20.71
CA ASP A 74 6.56 9.56 19.91
C ASP A 74 6.90 9.06 18.50
N ILE A 75 7.39 7.83 18.36
CA ILE A 75 7.62 7.21 17.05
C ILE A 75 6.30 7.02 16.29
N ASP A 76 5.21 6.68 16.97
CA ASP A 76 3.92 6.42 16.34
C ASP A 76 3.32 7.66 15.64
N LYS A 77 3.66 8.86 16.11
CA LYS A 77 3.23 10.12 15.48
C LYS A 77 4.04 10.48 14.23
N MET A 78 5.12 9.75 13.94
CA MET A 78 5.96 10.04 12.78
C MET A 78 5.24 9.74 11.46
N PRO A 79 5.54 10.49 10.39
CA PRO A 79 5.10 10.13 9.04
C PRO A 79 5.55 8.71 8.65
N PHE A 80 4.75 8.02 7.85
CA PHE A 80 4.99 6.60 7.50
C PHE A 80 6.41 6.32 6.97
N LEU A 81 6.96 7.17 6.09
CA LEU A 81 8.34 7.01 5.57
C LEU A 81 9.40 7.15 6.67
N SER A 82 9.16 8.01 7.66
CA SER A 82 10.07 8.15 8.78
C SER A 82 10.04 6.94 9.70
N LYS A 83 8.88 6.26 9.84
CA LYS A 83 8.78 4.97 10.53
C LYS A 83 9.58 3.88 9.79
N PHE A 84 9.47 3.82 8.46
CA PHE A 84 10.30 2.93 7.63
C PHE A 84 11.80 3.24 7.78
N GLU A 85 12.21 4.50 7.71
CA GLU A 85 13.61 4.87 7.91
C GLU A 85 14.11 4.51 9.32
N PHE A 86 13.30 4.74 10.35
CA PHE A 86 13.63 4.38 11.72
C PHE A 86 13.80 2.87 11.89
N PHE A 87 12.88 2.05 11.37
CA PHE A 87 12.99 0.60 11.41
C PHE A 87 14.24 0.10 10.68
N LEU A 88 14.53 0.61 9.48
CA LEU A 88 15.72 0.23 8.71
C LEU A 88 16.99 0.49 9.51
N ASN A 89 17.10 1.65 10.15
CA ASN A 89 18.25 2.00 10.99
C ASN A 89 18.43 1.05 12.19
N LYS A 90 17.38 0.34 12.62
CA LYS A 90 17.47 -0.66 13.69
C LYS A 90 17.86 -2.04 13.20
N VAL A 91 17.34 -2.47 12.05
CA VAL A 91 17.56 -3.84 11.54
C VAL A 91 18.77 -3.95 10.63
N ASN A 92 19.12 -2.89 9.90
CA ASN A 92 20.30 -2.83 9.04
C ASN A 92 20.93 -1.42 9.05
N PRO A 93 21.67 -1.06 10.12
CA PRO A 93 22.23 0.28 10.31
C PRO A 93 23.28 0.68 9.26
N SER A 94 23.81 -0.29 8.50
CA SER A 94 24.77 -0.02 7.42
C SER A 94 24.09 0.51 6.14
N GLN A 95 22.80 0.19 5.95
CA GLN A 95 22.03 0.60 4.81
C GLN A 95 21.40 1.97 5.05
N LYS A 96 21.58 2.90 4.11
CA LYS A 96 20.94 4.21 4.16
C LYS A 96 19.57 4.14 3.49
N PHE A 97 18.58 4.81 4.09
CA PHE A 97 17.27 4.98 3.47
C PHE A 97 17.36 5.99 2.33
N ASP A 98 17.27 5.52 1.09
CA ASP A 98 17.33 6.40 -0.07
C ASP A 98 15.96 7.03 -0.37
N ARG A 99 15.76 8.26 0.12
CA ARG A 99 14.55 9.06 -0.16
C ARG A 99 14.43 9.46 -1.63
N GLY A 100 15.51 9.40 -2.39
CA GLY A 100 15.57 9.67 -3.83
C GLY A 100 15.20 8.47 -4.69
N ALA A 101 15.15 7.25 -4.14
CA ALA A 101 14.82 6.05 -4.89
C ALA A 101 13.42 6.15 -5.52
N LEU A 102 13.29 5.67 -6.76
CA LEU A 102 12.03 5.76 -7.53
C LEU A 102 10.86 5.10 -6.79
N VAL A 103 11.08 3.96 -6.13
CA VAL A 103 10.06 3.28 -5.31
C VAL A 103 9.55 4.16 -4.17
N VAL A 104 10.44 4.91 -3.50
CA VAL A 104 10.07 5.85 -2.42
C VAL A 104 9.30 7.05 -2.98
N GLN A 105 9.74 7.60 -4.10
CA GLN A 105 9.05 8.72 -4.74
C GLN A 105 7.62 8.33 -5.15
N ARG A 106 7.44 7.14 -5.73
CA ARG A 106 6.11 6.62 -6.13
C ARG A 106 5.17 6.47 -4.94
N VAL A 107 5.60 5.84 -3.84
CA VAL A 107 4.73 5.69 -2.64
C VAL A 107 4.46 7.02 -1.94
N LYS A 108 5.38 7.99 -2.02
CA LYS A 108 5.15 9.36 -1.54
C LYS A 108 4.06 10.07 -2.36
N GLU A 109 4.03 9.87 -3.67
CA GLU A 109 2.94 10.37 -4.52
C GLU A 109 1.60 9.75 -4.13
N LEU A 110 1.55 8.43 -3.94
CA LEU A 110 0.34 7.71 -3.53
C LEU A 110 -0.20 8.18 -2.17
N LYS A 111 0.67 8.44 -1.20
CA LYS A 111 0.28 9.06 0.07
C LYS A 111 -0.39 10.42 -0.14
N THR A 112 0.22 11.26 -0.98
CA THR A 112 -0.32 12.59 -1.30
C THR A 112 -1.70 12.47 -1.97
N ILE A 113 -1.87 11.48 -2.85
CA ILE A 113 -3.15 11.17 -3.49
C ILE A 113 -4.20 10.76 -2.45
N ARG A 114 -3.90 9.80 -1.58
CA ARG A 114 -4.77 9.35 -0.48
C ARG A 114 -5.18 10.51 0.42
N ASP A 115 -4.22 11.33 0.85
CA ASP A 115 -4.49 12.45 1.75
C ASP A 115 -5.40 13.48 1.09
N SER A 116 -5.22 13.74 -0.20
CA SER A 116 -6.12 14.63 -0.93
C SER A 116 -7.54 14.10 -1.11
N TYR A 117 -7.72 12.77 -1.08
CA TYR A 117 -9.02 12.11 -1.17
C TYR A 117 -9.77 12.09 0.16
N VAL A 118 -9.07 11.79 1.26
CA VAL A 118 -9.67 11.65 2.59
C VAL A 118 -9.75 12.97 3.37
N HIS A 119 -8.90 13.95 3.04
CA HIS A 119 -8.91 15.28 3.63
C HIS A 119 -9.32 16.30 2.56
N GLN A 120 -10.56 16.19 2.09
CA GLN A 120 -11.06 16.94 0.96
C GLN A 120 -11.03 18.45 1.23
N LYS A 121 -10.22 19.15 0.43
CA LYS A 121 -10.22 20.61 0.35
C LYS A 121 -10.75 21.01 -1.01
N VAL A 122 -11.59 22.04 -1.06
CA VAL A 122 -12.11 22.59 -2.32
C VAL A 122 -10.95 23.08 -3.17
N LYS A 123 -10.79 22.53 -4.39
CA LYS A 123 -9.77 22.95 -5.35
C LYS A 123 -10.42 23.75 -6.47
N LYS A 124 -9.87 24.94 -6.75
CA LYS A 124 -10.25 25.76 -7.91
C LYS A 124 -9.38 25.37 -9.10
N SER A 125 -9.99 25.13 -10.26
CA SER A 125 -9.30 24.99 -11.54
C SER A 125 -10.08 25.73 -12.62
N LYS A 126 -9.40 26.13 -13.69
CA LYS A 126 -10.04 26.75 -14.86
C LYS A 126 -10.61 25.65 -15.74
N TYR A 127 -11.80 25.87 -16.26
CA TYR A 127 -12.38 24.99 -17.27
C TYR A 127 -11.72 25.25 -18.62
N GLU A 128 -11.29 24.19 -19.27
CA GLU A 128 -10.94 24.19 -20.68
C GLU A 128 -12.18 23.77 -21.47
N ILE A 129 -12.58 24.60 -22.43
CA ILE A 129 -13.72 24.31 -23.30
C ILE A 129 -13.22 23.38 -24.39
N ILE A 130 -13.64 22.12 -24.34
CA ILE A 130 -13.28 21.09 -25.33
C ILE A 130 -14.25 21.16 -26.53
N SER A 131 -15.52 21.48 -26.28
CA SER A 131 -16.53 21.71 -27.33
C SER A 131 -17.63 22.65 -26.83
N SER A 132 -18.60 22.97 -27.69
CA SER A 132 -19.77 23.80 -27.33
C SER A 132 -20.60 23.25 -26.16
N THR A 133 -20.46 21.97 -25.83
CA THR A 133 -21.22 21.29 -24.77
C THR A 133 -20.35 20.63 -23.72
N VAL A 134 -19.02 20.58 -23.92
CA VAL A 134 -18.09 19.88 -23.05
C VAL A 134 -17.01 20.83 -22.57
N SER A 135 -16.93 21.02 -21.27
CA SER A 135 -15.81 21.67 -20.61
C SER A 135 -15.23 20.75 -19.55
N GLU A 136 -13.91 20.73 -19.44
CA GLU A 136 -13.22 19.90 -18.46
C GLU A 136 -12.25 20.75 -17.65
N ALA A 137 -12.22 20.50 -16.34
CA ALA A 137 -11.20 21.06 -15.47
C ALA A 137 -10.02 20.08 -15.41
N ASP A 138 -8.84 20.52 -15.82
CA ASP A 138 -7.61 19.77 -15.57
C ASP A 138 -7.10 20.05 -14.15
N TYR A 139 -6.79 18.97 -13.43
CA TYR A 139 -6.19 19.02 -12.10
C TYR A 139 -4.76 18.47 -12.12
N GLY A 140 -4.26 18.08 -13.29
CA GLY A 140 -2.94 17.50 -13.50
C GLY A 140 -2.80 16.06 -12.98
N CYS A 141 -1.62 15.52 -13.22
CA CYS A 141 -1.19 14.21 -12.74
C CYS A 141 0.01 14.33 -11.79
N THR A 142 0.36 13.24 -11.11
CA THR A 142 1.63 13.13 -10.40
C THR A 142 2.78 12.93 -11.39
N GLU A 143 4.02 13.13 -10.94
CA GLU A 143 5.18 13.17 -11.83
C GLU A 143 5.66 11.77 -12.20
N GLN A 144 5.79 10.88 -11.21
CA GLN A 144 6.39 9.55 -11.35
C GLN A 144 5.37 8.53 -11.83
N LEU A 145 4.20 8.47 -11.20
CA LEU A 145 3.14 7.51 -11.54
C LEU A 145 2.20 8.01 -12.63
N LYS A 146 2.29 9.28 -13.03
CA LYS A 146 1.31 9.95 -13.90
C LYS A 146 -0.12 9.77 -13.38
N PHE A 147 -0.27 9.75 -12.05
CA PHE A 147 -1.53 9.45 -11.39
C PHE A 147 -2.46 10.67 -11.40
N PRO A 148 -3.72 10.58 -11.86
CA PRO A 148 -4.62 11.73 -11.89
C PRO A 148 -4.88 12.27 -10.48
N ARG A 149 -4.73 13.58 -10.29
CA ARG A 149 -5.00 14.22 -8.99
C ARG A 149 -6.49 14.32 -8.68
N ALA A 150 -7.36 14.14 -9.67
CA ALA A 150 -8.80 14.16 -9.52
C ALA A 150 -9.35 12.72 -9.37
N PRO A 151 -9.96 12.37 -8.22
CA PRO A 151 -10.46 11.01 -7.96
C PRO A 151 -11.50 10.50 -8.97
N LYS A 152 -12.25 11.41 -9.62
CA LYS A 152 -13.19 11.06 -10.69
C LYS A 152 -12.52 10.52 -11.96
N LYS A 153 -11.23 10.81 -12.15
CA LYS A 153 -10.44 10.36 -13.31
C LYS A 153 -9.72 9.03 -13.06
N TRP A 154 -9.78 8.46 -11.84
CA TRP A 154 -9.15 7.16 -11.58
C TRP A 154 -9.87 6.06 -12.35
N ARG A 155 -9.08 5.08 -12.79
CA ARG A 155 -9.47 3.92 -13.61
C ARG A 155 -8.68 2.70 -13.18
N SER A 156 -9.05 1.52 -13.66
CA SER A 156 -8.44 0.25 -13.24
C SER A 156 -6.93 0.21 -13.47
N GLU A 157 -6.42 0.80 -14.55
CA GLU A 157 -4.97 0.92 -14.80
C GLU A 157 -4.24 1.73 -13.72
N HIS A 158 -4.92 2.71 -13.12
CA HIS A 158 -4.37 3.48 -12.00
C HIS A 158 -4.33 2.64 -10.72
N ALA A 159 -5.35 1.82 -10.47
CA ALA A 159 -5.36 0.87 -9.35
C ALA A 159 -4.24 -0.16 -9.49
N VAL A 160 -4.04 -0.74 -10.69
CA VAL A 160 -2.90 -1.62 -10.98
C VAL A 160 -1.57 -0.90 -10.74
N SER A 161 -1.43 0.33 -11.23
CA SER A 161 -0.21 1.14 -11.04
C SER A 161 0.09 1.41 -9.56
N ALA A 162 -0.93 1.73 -8.75
CA ALA A 162 -0.78 1.90 -7.31
C ALA A 162 -0.33 0.60 -6.63
N LEU A 163 -0.99 -0.52 -6.94
CA LEU A 163 -0.65 -1.83 -6.39
C LEU A 163 0.79 -2.20 -6.70
N LYS A 164 1.22 -2.05 -7.96
CA LYS A 164 2.62 -2.28 -8.35
C LYS A 164 3.57 -1.42 -7.55
N ALA A 165 3.34 -0.11 -7.50
CA ALA A 165 4.23 0.82 -6.82
C ALA A 165 4.42 0.50 -5.32
N VAL A 166 3.34 0.10 -4.63
CA VAL A 166 3.42 -0.28 -3.21
C VAL A 166 4.14 -1.61 -3.02
N ASN A 167 3.85 -2.62 -3.85
CA ASN A 167 4.50 -3.92 -3.72
C ASN A 167 5.97 -3.88 -4.15
N ASP A 168 6.33 -3.12 -5.19
CA ASP A 168 7.71 -2.83 -5.57
C ASP A 168 8.49 -2.19 -4.41
N PHE A 169 7.86 -1.23 -3.72
CA PHE A 169 8.44 -0.62 -2.53
C PHE A 169 8.66 -1.65 -1.41
N TYR A 170 7.69 -2.53 -1.12
CA TYR A 170 7.87 -3.57 -0.10
C TYR A 170 8.95 -4.59 -0.48
N ASN A 171 9.01 -5.00 -1.74
CA ASN A 171 10.05 -5.89 -2.25
C ASN A 171 11.44 -5.26 -2.05
N GLU A 172 11.62 -4.03 -2.50
CA GLU A 172 12.89 -3.31 -2.38
C GLU A 172 13.24 -3.05 -0.91
N TYR A 173 12.30 -2.52 -0.13
CA TYR A 173 12.54 -2.11 1.24
C TYR A 173 12.78 -3.30 2.18
N LEU A 174 11.92 -4.32 2.15
CA LEU A 174 12.01 -5.44 3.11
C LEU A 174 13.10 -6.44 2.71
N LEU A 175 13.17 -6.82 1.43
CA LEU A 175 14.10 -7.86 1.00
C LEU A 175 15.50 -7.31 0.72
N ASN A 176 15.61 -6.14 0.12
CA ASN A 176 16.92 -5.60 -0.29
C ASN A 176 17.49 -4.67 0.79
N TRP A 177 16.74 -3.68 1.27
CA TRP A 177 17.28 -2.71 2.22
C TRP A 177 17.35 -3.25 3.64
N CYS A 178 16.27 -3.86 4.14
CA CYS A 178 16.26 -4.51 5.45
C CYS A 178 16.97 -5.86 5.45
N ALA A 179 17.28 -6.42 4.28
CA ALA A 179 17.90 -7.73 4.11
C ALA A 179 17.12 -8.87 4.79
N LEU A 180 15.78 -8.75 4.86
CA LEU A 180 14.92 -9.77 5.44
C LEU A 180 14.59 -10.85 4.40
N ASN A 181 14.38 -12.07 4.87
CA ASN A 181 13.81 -13.12 4.05
C ASN A 181 12.27 -13.02 4.04
N THR A 182 11.64 -13.78 3.12
CA THR A 182 10.19 -13.87 3.03
C THR A 182 9.56 -14.30 4.36
N GLN A 183 10.16 -15.25 5.07
CA GLN A 183 9.55 -15.77 6.28
C GLN A 183 9.44 -14.73 7.40
N GLN A 184 10.50 -13.95 7.59
CA GLN A 184 10.54 -12.81 8.51
C GLN A 184 9.55 -11.74 8.09
N THR A 185 9.49 -11.42 6.80
CA THR A 185 8.55 -10.42 6.28
C THR A 185 7.09 -10.79 6.56
N VAL A 186 6.75 -12.05 6.32
CA VAL A 186 5.43 -12.60 6.59
C VAL A 186 5.10 -12.56 8.08
N ASP A 187 6.06 -12.92 8.92
CA ASP A 187 5.89 -12.89 10.37
C ASP A 187 5.73 -11.45 10.89
N LEU A 188 6.40 -10.46 10.29
CA LEU A 188 6.24 -9.04 10.61
C LEU A 188 4.87 -8.49 10.24
N LEU A 189 4.36 -8.83 9.06
CA LEU A 189 3.18 -8.18 8.47
C LEU A 189 1.87 -8.94 8.73
N LEU A 190 1.92 -10.27 8.83
CA LEU A 190 0.75 -11.15 8.80
C LEU A 190 0.63 -12.05 10.03
N GLY A 191 1.68 -12.20 10.84
CA GLY A 191 1.62 -13.03 12.04
C GLY A 191 0.58 -12.53 13.05
N SER A 192 0.01 -13.44 13.83
CA SER A 192 -0.89 -13.12 14.95
C SER A 192 -0.16 -13.00 16.30
N LYS A 193 1.14 -13.31 16.31
CA LYS A 193 2.05 -13.21 17.47
C LYS A 193 3.08 -12.10 17.25
N LYS A 194 3.78 -11.71 18.33
CA LYS A 194 4.93 -10.81 18.22
C LYS A 194 5.96 -11.45 17.29
N ALA A 195 6.43 -10.69 16.30
CA ALA A 195 7.36 -11.23 15.33
C ALA A 195 8.72 -11.47 15.99
N ASP A 196 9.33 -12.61 15.68
CA ASP A 196 10.71 -12.94 16.08
C ASP A 196 11.56 -13.07 14.82
N LEU A 197 12.40 -12.05 14.56
CA LEU A 197 13.27 -12.05 13.39
C LEU A 197 14.33 -13.16 13.43
N ALA A 198 14.67 -13.68 14.62
CA ALA A 198 15.61 -14.79 14.75
C ALA A 198 14.94 -16.15 14.48
N ASN A 199 13.66 -16.30 14.84
CA ASN A 199 12.89 -17.54 14.70
C ASN A 199 11.50 -17.28 14.10
N PRO A 200 11.41 -16.88 12.81
CA PRO A 200 10.14 -16.50 12.23
C PRO A 200 9.25 -17.74 12.06
N ILE A 201 8.06 -17.71 12.68
CA ILE A 201 7.10 -18.83 12.65
C ILE A 201 6.46 -18.92 11.28
N GLY A 202 6.19 -17.75 10.69
CA GLY A 202 5.53 -17.65 9.41
C GLY A 202 4.03 -17.77 9.46
N ALA A 203 3.42 -17.33 8.37
CA ALA A 203 2.00 -17.46 8.10
C ALA A 203 1.82 -17.98 6.67
N GLN A 204 0.79 -18.80 6.47
CA GLN A 204 0.35 -19.15 5.13
C GLN A 204 -0.43 -17.97 4.53
N ILE A 205 -0.29 -17.79 3.22
CA ILE A 205 -0.78 -16.61 2.50
C ILE A 205 -1.51 -17.08 1.25
N ASP A 206 -2.53 -16.32 0.85
CA ASP A 206 -3.30 -16.57 -0.37
C ASP A 206 -4.16 -17.82 -0.34
N PHE A 207 -4.79 -18.10 0.81
CA PHE A 207 -5.77 -19.20 0.95
C PHE A 207 -6.95 -19.08 0.00
N VAL A 208 -7.27 -17.85 -0.43
CA VAL A 208 -8.43 -17.53 -1.28
C VAL A 208 -8.04 -17.40 -2.77
N GLY A 209 -6.75 -17.51 -3.11
CA GLY A 209 -6.25 -17.50 -4.50
C GLY A 209 -6.28 -16.16 -5.23
N GLY A 210 -6.77 -15.10 -4.60
CA GLY A 210 -6.91 -13.77 -5.20
C GLY A 210 -5.58 -13.11 -5.59
N LEU A 211 -4.46 -13.44 -4.94
CA LEU A 211 -3.17 -12.85 -5.28
C LEU A 211 -2.55 -13.50 -6.52
N GLY A 212 -2.79 -14.80 -6.75
CA GLY A 212 -2.32 -15.51 -7.93
C GLY A 212 -2.84 -14.89 -9.24
N ARG A 213 -4.13 -14.58 -9.30
CA ARG A 213 -4.72 -13.88 -10.46
C ARG A 213 -4.09 -12.49 -10.68
N ALA A 214 -3.74 -11.77 -9.61
CA ALA A 214 -3.16 -10.42 -9.68
C ALA A 214 -1.71 -10.47 -10.19
N VAL A 215 -0.96 -11.50 -9.82
CA VAL A 215 0.34 -11.82 -10.39
C VAL A 215 0.21 -12.06 -11.90
N THR A 216 -0.69 -12.96 -12.31
CA THR A 216 -0.80 -13.37 -13.72
C THR A 216 -1.38 -12.29 -14.63
N GLU A 217 -2.48 -11.64 -14.22
CA GLU A 217 -3.20 -10.69 -15.08
C GLU A 217 -2.59 -9.30 -15.04
N TRP A 218 -2.08 -8.87 -13.88
CA TRP A 218 -1.60 -7.50 -13.70
C TRP A 218 -0.09 -7.43 -13.58
N GLY A 219 0.62 -8.54 -13.41
CA GLY A 219 2.09 -8.55 -13.25
C GLY A 219 2.52 -7.85 -11.97
N ILE A 220 1.77 -8.02 -10.88
CA ILE A 220 2.15 -7.51 -9.56
C ILE A 220 3.07 -8.53 -8.90
N ASP A 221 4.24 -8.07 -8.44
CA ASP A 221 5.19 -8.92 -7.74
C ASP A 221 5.02 -8.80 -6.22
N PHE A 222 4.59 -9.89 -5.58
CA PHE A 222 4.44 -10.00 -4.13
C PHE A 222 5.59 -10.83 -3.51
N LYS A 223 6.80 -10.78 -4.09
CA LYS A 223 7.98 -11.53 -3.63
C LYS A 223 8.27 -11.41 -2.13
N PHE A 224 8.03 -10.25 -1.52
CA PHE A 224 8.20 -10.03 -0.07
C PHE A 224 7.40 -11.02 0.79
N ILE A 225 6.29 -11.54 0.26
CA ILE A 225 5.44 -12.57 0.87
C ILE A 225 5.47 -13.91 0.11
N GLY A 226 6.43 -14.11 -0.79
CA GLY A 226 6.67 -15.38 -1.47
C GLY A 226 5.72 -15.68 -2.63
N LYS A 227 5.11 -14.65 -3.23
CA LYS A 227 4.21 -14.78 -4.37
C LYS A 227 4.78 -13.98 -5.54
N ASN A 228 5.29 -14.64 -6.57
CA ASN A 228 6.09 -14.01 -7.62
C ASN A 228 5.43 -14.24 -9.00
N VAL A 229 5.77 -13.39 -9.98
CA VAL A 229 5.48 -13.57 -11.42
C VAL A 229 6.34 -14.70 -11.99
#